data_AF-A0A6G7T760-F1
#
_entry.id   AF-A0A6G7T760-F1
#
_cell.length_a   1.000
_cell.length_b   1.000
_cell.length_c   1.000
_cell.angle_alpha   90.00
_cell.angle_beta   90.00
_cell.angle_gamma   90.00
#
_symmetry.space_group_name_H-M   'P 1'
#
loop_
_entity.id
_entity.type
_entity.pdbx_description
1 polymer ?
#
loop_
_entity_poly.entity_id
_entity_poly.type
_entity_poly.pdbx_seq_one_letter_code
_entity_poly.pdbx_strand_id
1 'polypeptide(L)'
;MHRKPSAKVASIGVTQTQLAVEVGLGWLFREQPTEDYGIDAHVEVVDAELVRGRLLALQIKSGSSWFSEQGPGGWWFRPDAEHVQYWINHSLPVAVVLYHPEEECCYWQLVNRETLIETRRGSWKLLVPEAQVLDKSARAALSQAAEGDPYTLRIRELQLARPWMRMLVEGMRLVIDIEEWVNKTSGRGAIALGVDNEDGNDPEQLVSWNVFLGLSSYVEVVPKMFAWANVGQHAETYDNADYSDYPYDRDDWGALHPYMNPSGEVDFYRLELTLNELGRAFLLVDQFASEGPRQLTA
;
A
#
# COMPACT_ATOMS: atom_id res chain seq x y z
N MET A 1 -15.16 34.16 -22.47
CA MET A 1 -14.16 33.37 -21.71
C MET A 1 -13.36 32.56 -22.71
N HIS A 2 -12.06 32.82 -22.88
CA HIS A 2 -11.21 32.07 -23.81
C HIS A 2 -10.26 31.18 -22.99
N ARG A 3 -10.26 29.87 -23.26
CA ARG A 3 -9.34 28.93 -22.62
C ARG A 3 -7.93 29.21 -23.17
N LYS A 4 -6.95 29.43 -22.28
CA LYS A 4 -5.55 29.66 -22.68
C LYS A 4 -5.01 28.43 -23.41
N PRO A 5 -4.19 28.57 -24.47
CA PRO A 5 -3.60 27.44 -25.19
C PRO A 5 -2.82 26.47 -24.29
N SER A 6 -2.10 26.99 -23.29
CA SER A 6 -1.38 26.17 -22.29
C SER A 6 -2.30 25.29 -21.45
N ALA A 7 -3.50 25.76 -21.10
CA ALA A 7 -4.49 24.99 -20.35
C ALA A 7 -5.15 23.88 -21.19
N LYS A 8 -5.10 24.00 -22.53
CA LYS A 8 -5.50 22.91 -23.44
C LYS A 8 -4.43 21.82 -23.46
N VAL A 9 -3.16 22.19 -23.60
CA VAL A 9 -2.03 21.25 -23.63
C VAL A 9 -1.89 20.49 -22.31
N ALA A 10 -2.04 21.17 -21.16
CA ALA A 10 -2.03 20.53 -19.84
C ALA A 10 -3.12 19.46 -19.71
N SER A 11 -4.35 19.79 -20.08
CA SER A 11 -5.48 18.86 -20.05
C SER A 11 -5.30 17.67 -21.00
N ILE A 12 -4.72 17.89 -22.18
CA ILE A 12 -4.38 16.78 -23.10
C ILE A 12 -3.34 15.86 -22.46
N GLY A 13 -2.30 16.39 -21.83
CA GLY A 13 -1.28 15.54 -21.23
C GLY A 13 -1.78 14.74 -20.02
N VAL A 14 -2.75 15.25 -19.25
CA VAL A 14 -3.44 14.45 -18.22
C VAL A 14 -4.18 13.28 -18.86
N THR A 15 -4.98 13.54 -19.92
CA THR A 15 -5.70 12.49 -20.65
C THR A 15 -4.75 11.46 -21.27
N GLN A 16 -3.63 11.88 -21.85
CA GLN A 16 -2.65 10.97 -22.45
C GLN A 16 -1.92 10.15 -21.38
N THR A 17 -1.62 10.75 -20.24
CA THR A 17 -1.05 10.02 -19.09
C THR A 17 -2.05 9.00 -18.55
N GLN A 18 -3.33 9.34 -18.45
CA GLN A 18 -4.38 8.40 -18.07
C GLN A 18 -4.43 7.22 -19.03
N LEU A 19 -4.42 7.47 -20.34
CA LEU A 19 -4.43 6.42 -21.36
C LEU A 19 -3.20 5.50 -21.24
N ALA A 20 -2.01 6.09 -21.06
CA ALA A 20 -0.76 5.36 -20.85
C ALA A 20 -0.82 4.45 -19.60
N VAL A 21 -1.43 4.91 -18.52
CA VAL A 21 -1.60 4.14 -17.29
C VAL A 21 -2.66 3.03 -17.44
N GLU A 22 -3.86 3.37 -17.88
CA GLU A 22 -4.98 2.44 -17.95
C GLU A 22 -4.78 1.38 -19.03
N VAL A 23 -4.35 1.77 -20.22
CA VAL A 23 -4.17 0.85 -21.36
C VAL A 23 -2.75 0.29 -21.42
N GLY A 24 -1.75 1.13 -21.16
CA GLY A 24 -0.34 0.72 -21.23
C GLY A 24 0.06 -0.17 -20.05
N LEU A 25 -0.31 0.20 -18.82
CA LEU A 25 0.08 -0.54 -17.61
C LEU A 25 -1.00 -1.50 -17.09
N GLY A 26 -2.26 -1.28 -17.49
CA GLY A 26 -3.42 -1.99 -16.93
C GLY A 26 -3.73 -1.57 -15.50
N TRP A 27 -3.46 -0.32 -15.13
CA TRP A 27 -3.61 0.21 -13.76
C TRP A 27 -4.77 1.21 -13.66
N LEU A 28 -5.22 1.50 -12.45
CA LEU A 28 -6.28 2.49 -12.25
C LEU A 28 -5.68 3.89 -12.13
N PHE A 29 -6.26 4.86 -12.82
CA PHE A 29 -5.88 6.28 -12.76
C PHE A 29 -6.99 7.11 -12.13
N ARG A 30 -6.63 8.01 -11.22
CA ARG A 30 -7.57 8.92 -10.54
C ARG A 30 -7.03 10.34 -10.56
N GLU A 31 -7.54 11.16 -11.46
CA GLU A 31 -7.24 12.61 -11.49
C GLU A 31 -7.60 13.24 -10.14
N GLN A 32 -6.70 14.08 -9.62
CA GLN A 32 -6.94 14.84 -8.39
C GLN A 32 -7.48 16.23 -8.74
N PRO A 33 -8.37 16.81 -7.91
CA PRO A 33 -8.75 18.21 -8.07
C PRO A 33 -7.49 19.08 -8.01
N THR A 34 -7.32 20.01 -8.96
CA THR A 34 -6.23 21.00 -8.94
C THR A 34 -6.32 21.86 -7.69
N GLU A 35 -5.69 21.42 -6.60
CA GLU A 35 -5.28 22.25 -5.47
C GLU A 35 -3.78 22.59 -5.61
N ASP A 36 -3.36 23.74 -5.10
CA ASP A 36 -2.10 24.45 -5.40
C ASP A 36 -0.78 23.70 -5.03
N TYR A 37 -0.81 22.42 -4.66
CA TYR A 37 0.33 21.70 -4.08
C TYR A 37 1.10 20.81 -5.08
N GLY A 38 0.67 20.73 -6.34
CA GLY A 38 1.22 19.77 -7.31
C GLY A 38 0.75 18.34 -6.99
N ILE A 39 0.97 17.31 -7.78
CA ILE A 39 0.14 16.08 -7.84
C ILE A 39 -1.16 16.34 -8.60
N ASP A 40 -1.18 15.81 -9.82
CA ASP A 40 -2.30 15.90 -10.74
C ASP A 40 -3.11 14.60 -10.73
N ALA A 41 -2.54 13.48 -10.28
CA ALA A 41 -3.24 12.19 -10.24
C ALA A 41 -2.65 11.20 -9.23
N HIS A 42 -3.49 10.25 -8.84
CA HIS A 42 -3.09 9.01 -8.17
C HIS A 42 -3.24 7.82 -9.11
N VAL A 43 -2.29 6.89 -9.04
CA VAL A 43 -2.30 5.65 -9.81
C VAL A 43 -2.27 4.48 -8.86
N GLU A 44 -3.14 3.50 -9.05
CA GLU A 44 -3.18 2.30 -8.24
C GLU A 44 -2.79 1.07 -9.06
N VAL A 45 -1.80 0.33 -8.53
CA VAL A 45 -1.24 -0.85 -9.17
C VAL A 45 -2.23 -2.00 -9.10
N VAL A 46 -2.54 -2.55 -10.28
CA VAL A 46 -3.37 -3.75 -10.46
C VAL A 46 -2.47 -4.91 -10.89
N ASP A 47 -2.60 -6.05 -10.20
CA ASP A 47 -1.87 -7.28 -10.50
C ASP A 47 -2.84 -8.45 -10.66
N ALA A 48 -2.86 -9.06 -11.84
CA ALA A 48 -3.80 -10.14 -12.20
C ALA A 48 -5.27 -9.84 -11.80
N GLU A 49 -5.77 -8.66 -12.17
CA GLU A 49 -7.11 -8.13 -11.82
C GLU A 49 -7.34 -7.79 -10.33
N LEU A 50 -6.33 -7.99 -9.47
CA LEU A 50 -6.42 -7.66 -8.05
C LEU A 50 -5.91 -6.24 -7.79
N VAL A 51 -6.78 -5.42 -7.21
CA VAL A 51 -6.48 -4.06 -6.74
C VAL A 51 -5.84 -4.17 -5.35
N ARG A 52 -4.53 -3.90 -5.23
CA ARG A 52 -3.75 -4.16 -3.99
C ARG A 52 -3.66 -2.97 -3.02
N GLY A 53 -4.31 -1.84 -3.29
CA GLY A 53 -4.15 -0.64 -2.45
C GLY A 53 -2.76 0.00 -2.54
N ARG A 54 -1.92 -0.40 -3.51
CA ARG A 54 -0.58 0.16 -3.73
C ARG A 54 -0.69 1.35 -4.68
N LEU A 55 -0.42 2.55 -4.18
CA LEU A 55 -0.63 3.79 -4.92
C LEU A 55 0.67 4.55 -5.19
N LEU A 56 0.69 5.26 -6.31
CA LEU A 56 1.68 6.25 -6.72
C LEU A 56 0.97 7.60 -6.89
N ALA A 57 1.67 8.68 -6.62
CA ALA A 57 1.25 10.02 -6.99
C ALA A 57 2.01 10.47 -8.24
N LEU A 58 1.32 11.16 -9.15
CA LEU A 58 1.89 11.69 -10.38
C LEU A 58 1.80 13.21 -10.41
N GLN A 59 2.93 13.86 -10.65
CA GLN A 59 2.95 15.22 -11.17
C GLN A 59 3.12 15.18 -12.68
N ILE A 60 2.16 15.71 -13.42
CA ILE A 60 2.10 15.71 -14.88
C ILE A 60 2.43 17.12 -15.40
N LYS A 61 3.47 17.23 -16.22
CA LYS A 61 3.84 18.46 -16.92
C LYS A 61 3.76 18.22 -18.42
N SER A 62 3.07 19.10 -19.14
CA SER A 62 2.76 18.91 -20.56
C SER A 62 3.32 20.04 -21.41
N GLY A 63 3.93 19.69 -22.55
CA GLY A 63 4.39 20.64 -23.56
C GLY A 63 5.87 20.51 -23.90
N SER A 64 6.23 20.84 -25.15
CA SER A 64 7.59 20.67 -25.67
C SER A 64 8.65 21.49 -24.94
N SER A 65 8.26 22.55 -24.21
CA SER A 65 9.20 23.35 -23.41
C SER A 65 9.90 22.56 -22.31
N TRP A 66 9.25 21.52 -21.77
CA TRP A 66 9.84 20.64 -20.74
C TRP A 66 10.98 19.76 -21.27
N PHE A 67 11.17 19.71 -22.59
CA PHE A 67 12.17 18.91 -23.30
C PHE A 67 13.29 19.78 -23.91
N SER A 68 13.30 21.08 -23.60
CA SER A 68 14.25 22.04 -24.17
C SER A 68 15.69 21.89 -23.65
N GLU A 69 15.86 21.34 -22.45
CA GLU A 69 17.17 21.16 -21.84
C GLU A 69 17.62 19.70 -21.88
N GLN A 70 18.43 19.38 -22.88
CA GLN A 70 18.97 18.04 -23.06
C GLN A 70 20.09 17.74 -22.04
N GLY A 71 20.03 16.55 -21.46
CA GLY A 71 21.11 15.92 -20.72
C GLY A 71 21.56 14.63 -21.43
N PRO A 72 22.65 13.98 -20.97
CA PRO A 72 23.02 12.66 -21.47
C PRO A 72 21.89 11.64 -21.22
N GLY A 73 21.23 11.18 -22.28
CA GLY A 73 20.18 10.16 -22.22
C GLY A 73 18.80 10.63 -21.75
N GLY A 74 18.50 11.94 -21.81
CA GLY A 74 17.18 12.46 -21.43
C GLY A 74 17.14 13.98 -21.30
N TRP A 75 16.20 14.49 -20.49
CA TRP A 75 15.96 15.92 -20.31
C TRP A 75 16.01 16.34 -18.84
N TRP A 76 16.57 17.51 -18.58
CA TRP A 76 16.60 18.08 -17.23
C TRP A 76 15.31 18.81 -16.93
N PHE A 77 14.56 18.29 -15.95
CA PHE A 77 13.44 18.98 -15.33
C PHE A 77 13.92 19.75 -14.10
N ARG A 78 13.51 21.02 -13.96
CA ARG A 78 13.90 21.90 -12.85
C ARG A 78 12.69 22.28 -11.98
N PRO A 79 12.36 21.46 -10.96
CA PRO A 79 11.38 21.85 -9.97
C PRO A 79 11.94 22.90 -9.00
N ASP A 80 11.06 23.70 -8.40
CA ASP A 80 11.43 24.53 -7.27
C ASP A 80 11.57 23.71 -5.98
N ALA A 81 12.17 24.32 -4.95
CA ALA A 81 12.46 23.65 -3.70
C ALA A 81 11.19 23.27 -2.91
N GLU A 82 10.10 24.03 -3.07
CA GLU A 82 8.83 23.77 -2.37
C GLU A 82 8.16 22.50 -2.91
N HIS A 83 8.06 22.37 -4.23
CA HIS A 83 7.58 21.15 -4.87
C HIS A 83 8.46 19.94 -4.54
N VAL A 84 9.79 20.09 -4.57
CA VAL A 84 10.70 18.98 -4.19
C VAL A 84 10.45 18.54 -2.75
N GLN A 85 10.36 19.49 -1.82
CA GLN A 85 10.13 19.18 -0.42
C GLN A 85 8.77 18.51 -0.21
N TYR A 86 7.75 18.98 -0.91
CA TYR A 86 6.43 18.39 -0.90
C TYR A 86 6.44 16.96 -1.44
N TRP A 87 7.07 16.72 -2.60
CA TRP A 87 7.14 15.38 -3.20
C TRP A 87 7.95 14.38 -2.38
N ILE A 88 9.11 14.78 -1.84
CA ILE A 88 9.95 13.91 -0.99
C ILE A 88 9.21 13.49 0.28
N ASN A 89 8.42 14.40 0.85
CA ASN A 89 7.65 14.14 2.07
C ASN A 89 6.24 13.61 1.79
N HIS A 90 5.88 13.46 0.51
CA HIS A 90 4.54 13.05 0.14
C HIS A 90 4.27 11.64 0.65
N SER A 91 3.01 11.37 0.99
CA SER A 91 2.68 10.07 1.57
C SER A 91 2.88 8.96 0.53
N LEU A 92 2.45 9.18 -0.70
CA LEU A 92 2.70 8.26 -1.81
C LEU A 92 4.05 8.55 -2.48
N PRO A 93 4.76 7.52 -2.98
CA PRO A 93 5.87 7.74 -3.89
C PRO A 93 5.42 8.58 -5.08
N VAL A 94 6.20 9.61 -5.40
CA VAL A 94 5.86 10.56 -6.46
C VAL A 94 6.69 10.25 -7.70
N ALA A 95 6.04 10.23 -8.86
CA ALA A 95 6.72 10.27 -10.16
C ALA A 95 6.36 11.58 -10.89
N VAL A 96 7.37 12.20 -11.50
CA VAL A 96 7.15 13.27 -12.48
C VAL A 96 6.95 12.63 -13.85
N VAL A 97 5.91 13.06 -14.54
CA VAL A 97 5.58 12.67 -15.91
C VAL A 97 5.67 13.89 -16.82
N LEU A 98 6.45 13.78 -17.89
CA LEU A 98 6.54 14.77 -18.95
C LEU A 98 5.83 14.26 -20.20
N TYR A 99 4.78 14.96 -20.65
CA TYR A 99 4.08 14.65 -21.89
C TYR A 99 4.63 15.48 -23.07
N HIS A 100 5.12 14.79 -24.11
CA HIS A 100 5.61 15.38 -25.35
C HIS A 100 4.48 15.45 -26.40
N PRO A 101 3.95 16.64 -26.74
CA PRO A 101 2.74 16.75 -27.54
C PRO A 101 2.91 16.36 -29.02
N GLU A 102 4.13 16.43 -29.58
CA GLU A 102 4.39 16.09 -30.99
C GLU A 102 4.69 14.60 -31.18
N GLU A 103 5.20 13.94 -30.15
CA GLU A 103 5.49 12.50 -30.17
C GLU A 103 4.33 11.69 -29.59
N GLU A 104 3.39 12.37 -28.91
CA GLU A 104 2.28 11.77 -28.16
C GLU A 104 2.75 10.75 -27.09
N CYS A 105 3.95 10.98 -26.54
CA CYS A 105 4.59 10.10 -25.56
C CYS A 105 4.64 10.75 -24.16
N CYS A 106 4.45 9.92 -23.13
CA CYS A 106 4.69 10.27 -21.74
C CYS A 106 6.01 9.65 -21.27
N TYR A 107 6.92 10.47 -20.76
CA TYR A 107 8.17 10.04 -20.13
C TYR A 107 8.08 10.25 -18.63
N TRP A 108 8.70 9.40 -17.83
CA TRP A 108 8.56 9.47 -16.37
C TRP A 108 9.91 9.36 -15.65
N GLN A 109 9.95 9.86 -14.40
CA GLN A 109 11.02 9.61 -13.45
C GLN A 109 10.49 9.66 -12.01
N LEU A 110 10.94 8.75 -11.16
CA LEU A 110 10.61 8.78 -9.73
C LEU A 110 11.31 9.94 -9.04
N VAL A 111 10.66 10.52 -8.05
CA VAL A 111 11.24 11.58 -7.22
C VAL A 111 11.77 10.96 -5.94
N ASN A 112 13.10 10.89 -5.80
CA ASN A 112 13.77 10.44 -4.58
C ASN A 112 15.16 11.09 -4.46
N ARG A 113 15.88 10.78 -3.37
CA ARG A 113 17.22 11.35 -3.10
C ARG A 113 18.30 10.90 -4.09
N GLU A 114 18.08 9.83 -4.86
CA GLU A 114 19.05 9.31 -5.84
C GLU A 114 18.89 9.96 -7.21
N THR A 115 17.66 10.32 -7.55
CA THR A 115 17.27 10.90 -8.86
C THR A 115 17.29 12.42 -8.84
N LEU A 116 16.99 13.04 -7.70
CA LEU A 116 17.07 14.48 -7.49
C LEU A 116 18.52 14.91 -7.22
N ILE A 117 18.93 15.96 -7.93
CA ILE A 117 20.24 16.57 -7.76
C ILE A 117 20.05 18.00 -7.28
N GLU A 118 20.52 18.28 -6.07
CA GLU A 118 20.65 19.65 -5.59
C GLU A 118 21.79 20.34 -6.34
N THR A 119 21.54 21.53 -6.85
CA THR A 119 22.52 22.36 -7.53
C THR A 119 22.84 23.60 -6.70
N ARG A 120 23.45 24.62 -7.30
CA ARG A 120 23.87 25.80 -6.53
C ARG A 120 22.66 26.54 -5.95
N ARG A 121 22.77 26.97 -4.69
CA ARG A 121 21.80 27.85 -4.00
C ARG A 121 20.39 27.25 -3.86
N GLY A 122 20.28 25.97 -3.49
CA GLY A 122 18.99 25.34 -3.15
C GLY A 122 18.05 25.13 -4.35
N SER A 123 18.59 25.11 -5.57
CA SER A 123 17.83 24.80 -6.79
C SER A 123 18.03 23.35 -7.18
N TRP A 124 16.97 22.69 -7.62
CA TRP A 124 16.95 21.25 -7.88
C TRP A 124 16.82 20.94 -9.36
N LYS A 125 17.33 19.77 -9.75
CA LYS A 125 17.08 19.19 -11.07
C LYS A 125 16.85 17.69 -10.98
N LEU A 126 16.03 17.18 -11.90
CA LEU A 126 15.67 15.79 -12.06
C LEU A 126 15.94 15.40 -13.52
N LEU A 127 16.71 14.34 -13.78
CA LEU A 127 16.88 13.82 -15.14
C LEU A 127 15.71 12.90 -15.45
N VAL A 128 14.91 13.25 -16.45
CA VAL A 128 13.87 12.38 -17.02
C VAL A 128 14.47 11.64 -18.22
N PRO A 129 14.76 10.33 -18.12
CA PRO A 129 15.44 9.60 -19.18
C PRO A 129 14.53 9.37 -20.39
N GLU A 130 15.07 9.49 -21.60
CA GLU A 130 14.32 9.22 -22.84
C GLU A 130 13.90 7.73 -22.96
N ALA A 131 14.63 6.83 -22.29
CA ALA A 131 14.29 5.41 -22.22
C ALA A 131 13.13 5.11 -21.25
N GLN A 132 12.78 6.01 -20.33
CA GLN A 132 11.70 5.80 -19.36
C GLN A 132 10.35 6.28 -19.93
N VAL A 133 9.87 5.56 -20.94
CA VAL A 133 8.53 5.75 -21.51
C VAL A 133 7.49 5.15 -20.57
N LEU A 134 6.37 5.82 -20.37
CA LEU A 134 5.25 5.35 -19.55
C LEU A 134 4.41 4.34 -20.34
N ASP A 135 4.97 3.16 -20.55
CA ASP A 135 4.33 2.04 -21.22
C ASP A 135 4.56 0.74 -20.43
N LYS A 136 4.26 -0.41 -21.04
CA LYS A 136 4.44 -1.74 -20.41
C LYS A 136 5.82 -1.95 -19.76
N SER A 137 6.88 -1.32 -20.29
CA SER A 137 8.24 -1.42 -19.74
C SER A 137 8.37 -0.75 -18.36
N ALA A 138 7.56 0.28 -18.08
CA ALA A 138 7.56 1.00 -16.81
C ALA A 138 6.95 0.20 -15.65
N ARG A 139 6.12 -0.82 -15.96
CA ARG A 139 5.29 -1.53 -14.98
C ARG A 139 6.11 -2.10 -13.82
N ALA A 140 7.26 -2.72 -14.10
CA ALA A 140 8.08 -3.35 -13.07
C ALA A 140 8.65 -2.31 -12.09
N ALA A 141 9.31 -1.27 -12.62
CA ALA A 141 9.96 -0.25 -11.81
C ALA A 141 8.95 0.61 -11.03
N LEU A 142 7.85 1.01 -11.66
CA LEU A 142 6.80 1.77 -10.99
C LEU A 142 6.05 0.93 -9.95
N SER A 143 5.83 -0.38 -10.21
CA SER A 143 5.19 -1.26 -9.21
C SER A 143 6.07 -1.41 -7.98
N GLN A 144 7.38 -1.56 -8.17
CA GLN A 144 8.34 -1.61 -7.07
C GLN A 144 8.34 -0.29 -6.30
N ALA A 145 8.25 0.84 -6.99
CA ALA A 145 8.15 2.14 -6.34
C ALA A 145 6.83 2.32 -5.57
N ALA A 146 5.71 1.80 -6.09
CA ALA A 146 4.40 1.82 -5.44
C ALA A 146 4.36 0.98 -4.15
N GLU A 147 5.28 0.02 -4.02
CA GLU A 147 5.59 -0.68 -2.77
C GLU A 147 6.39 0.20 -1.79
N GLY A 148 6.63 1.49 -2.08
CA GLY A 148 7.11 2.51 -1.14
C GLY A 148 8.54 2.35 -0.62
N ASP A 149 8.98 3.31 0.22
CA ASP A 149 10.05 3.02 1.19
C ASP A 149 9.48 1.99 2.17
N PRO A 150 10.05 0.78 2.27
CA PRO A 150 9.57 -0.26 3.17
C PRO A 150 9.44 0.24 4.60
N TYR A 151 10.29 1.20 5.02
CA TYR A 151 10.18 1.81 6.34
C TYR A 151 8.87 2.61 6.49
N THR A 152 8.59 3.56 5.59
CA THR A 152 7.39 4.40 5.67
C THR A 152 6.09 3.59 5.60
N LEU A 153 6.02 2.57 4.74
CA LEU A 153 4.83 1.74 4.66
C LEU A 153 4.60 0.92 5.92
N ARG A 154 5.66 0.27 6.45
CA ARG A 154 5.55 -0.49 7.71
C ARG A 154 5.12 0.40 8.88
N ILE A 155 5.62 1.63 8.96
CA ILE A 155 5.17 2.58 9.98
C ILE A 155 3.70 2.95 9.79
N ARG A 156 3.21 3.11 8.56
CA ARG A 156 1.78 3.38 8.30
C ARG A 156 0.87 2.20 8.62
N GLU A 157 1.28 0.98 8.31
CA GLU A 157 0.56 -0.23 8.67
C GLU A 157 0.37 -0.30 10.19
N LEU A 158 1.43 0.02 10.95
CA LEU A 158 1.35 0.13 12.41
C LEU A 158 0.42 1.28 12.86
N GLN A 159 0.45 2.43 12.20
CA GLN A 159 -0.46 3.54 12.50
C GLN A 159 -1.93 3.18 12.28
N LEU A 160 -2.25 2.47 11.19
CA LEU A 160 -3.60 2.01 10.90
C LEU A 160 -4.09 0.97 11.92
N ALA A 161 -3.17 0.13 12.42
CA ALA A 161 -3.47 -0.84 13.47
C ALA A 161 -3.52 -0.26 14.89
N ARG A 162 -3.17 1.02 15.07
CA ARG A 162 -3.13 1.69 16.39
C ARG A 162 -4.42 1.55 17.21
N PRO A 163 -5.64 1.70 16.65
CA PRO A 163 -6.86 1.54 17.43
C PRO A 163 -6.94 0.15 18.09
N TRP A 164 -6.60 -0.90 17.35
CA TRP A 164 -6.62 -2.28 17.85
C TRP A 164 -5.53 -2.53 18.90
N MET A 165 -4.33 -1.98 18.71
CA MET A 165 -3.28 -2.03 19.73
C MET A 165 -3.74 -1.38 21.04
N ARG A 166 -4.45 -0.25 20.97
CA ARG A 166 -5.01 0.43 22.15
C ARG A 166 -6.10 -0.40 22.82
N MET A 167 -6.96 -1.06 22.06
CA MET A 167 -7.98 -1.96 22.60
C MET A 167 -7.33 -3.08 23.45
N LEU A 168 -6.23 -3.68 22.98
CA LEU A 168 -5.46 -4.66 23.78
C LEU A 168 -4.85 -4.05 25.05
N VAL A 169 -4.38 -2.80 25.00
CA VAL A 169 -3.85 -2.10 26.19
C VAL A 169 -4.97 -1.78 27.19
N GLU A 170 -6.17 -1.50 26.71
CA GLU A 170 -7.38 -1.26 27.51
C GLU A 170 -7.97 -2.55 28.10
N GLY A 171 -7.38 -3.71 27.80
CA GLY A 171 -7.77 -5.00 28.33
C GLY A 171 -8.87 -5.71 27.53
N MET A 172 -9.19 -5.21 26.33
CA MET A 172 -10.09 -5.94 25.42
C MET A 172 -9.39 -7.15 24.83
N ARG A 173 -10.15 -8.21 24.58
CA ARG A 173 -9.65 -9.43 23.93
C ARG A 173 -9.93 -9.37 22.44
N LEU A 174 -8.87 -9.39 21.62
CA LEU A 174 -9.02 -9.38 20.16
C LEU A 174 -8.75 -10.75 19.57
N VAL A 175 -9.63 -11.16 18.66
CA VAL A 175 -9.52 -12.43 17.95
C VAL A 175 -9.62 -12.23 16.44
N ILE A 176 -8.99 -13.13 15.70
CA ILE A 176 -9.07 -13.22 14.24
C ILE A 176 -9.82 -14.50 13.89
N ASP A 177 -10.87 -14.35 13.10
CA ASP A 177 -11.57 -15.45 12.45
C ASP A 177 -11.13 -15.58 10.99
N ILE A 178 -10.85 -16.80 10.55
CA ILE A 178 -10.37 -17.10 9.20
C ILE A 178 -11.27 -18.15 8.58
N GLU A 179 -11.71 -17.90 7.35
CA GLU A 179 -12.41 -18.86 6.50
C GLU A 179 -11.56 -19.16 5.26
N GLU A 180 -10.96 -20.34 5.19
CA GLU A 180 -10.09 -20.76 4.09
C GLU A 180 -10.77 -21.81 3.19
N TRP A 181 -10.92 -21.53 1.89
CA TRP A 181 -11.47 -22.52 0.94
C TRP A 181 -10.37 -23.47 0.44
N VAL A 182 -10.27 -24.65 1.03
CA VAL A 182 -9.16 -25.60 0.80
C VAL A 182 -9.15 -26.26 -0.58
N ASN A 183 -10.32 -26.44 -1.21
CA ASN A 183 -10.42 -27.13 -2.50
C ASN A 183 -10.26 -26.20 -3.72
N LYS A 184 -9.91 -24.93 -3.52
CA LYS A 184 -9.81 -23.94 -4.60
C LYS A 184 -8.38 -23.47 -4.77
N THR A 185 -7.82 -23.65 -5.97
CA THR A 185 -6.47 -23.20 -6.33
C THR A 185 -6.29 -21.67 -6.30
N SER A 186 -7.38 -20.91 -6.14
CA SER A 186 -7.34 -19.46 -6.00
C SER A 186 -6.88 -18.98 -4.62
N GLY A 187 -6.84 -19.86 -3.61
CA GLY A 187 -6.56 -19.49 -2.21
C GLY A 187 -7.57 -18.48 -1.67
N ARG A 188 -8.84 -18.63 -2.03
CA ARG A 188 -9.90 -17.69 -1.64
C ARG A 188 -10.23 -17.88 -0.16
N GLY A 189 -10.45 -16.78 0.54
CA GLY A 189 -10.98 -16.83 1.90
C GLY A 189 -11.33 -15.47 2.47
N ALA A 190 -11.64 -15.47 3.76
CA ALA A 190 -11.93 -14.27 4.53
C ALA A 190 -11.10 -14.27 5.81
N ILE A 191 -10.66 -13.10 6.23
CA ILE A 191 -10.03 -12.85 7.53
C ILE A 191 -10.84 -11.75 8.19
N ALA A 192 -11.31 -11.95 9.41
CA ALA A 192 -12.07 -10.99 10.18
C ALA A 192 -11.38 -10.74 11.51
N LEU A 193 -11.27 -9.48 11.93
CA LEU A 193 -10.82 -9.09 13.26
C LEU A 193 -12.04 -8.68 14.09
N GLY A 194 -12.15 -9.21 15.30
CA GLY A 194 -13.24 -8.92 16.22
C GLY A 194 -12.81 -8.81 17.68
N VAL A 195 -13.75 -8.37 18.51
CA VAL A 195 -13.63 -8.35 19.98
C VAL A 195 -14.36 -9.56 20.55
N ASP A 196 -13.65 -10.39 21.29
CA ASP A 196 -14.29 -11.41 22.13
C ASP A 196 -14.69 -10.77 23.47
N ASN A 197 -15.98 -10.80 23.78
CA ASN A 197 -16.53 -10.26 25.03
C ASN A 197 -16.52 -11.28 26.17
N GLU A 198 -15.98 -12.48 25.93
CA GLU A 198 -15.92 -13.60 26.89
C GLU A 198 -17.31 -14.02 27.41
N ASP A 199 -18.36 -13.72 26.65
CA ASP A 199 -19.76 -14.02 26.96
C ASP A 199 -20.25 -15.32 26.28
N GLY A 200 -19.39 -15.95 25.49
CA GLY A 200 -19.68 -17.16 24.72
C GLY A 200 -20.45 -16.90 23.41
N ASN A 201 -20.73 -15.64 23.07
CA ASN A 201 -21.28 -15.28 21.76
C ASN A 201 -20.16 -15.15 20.72
N ASP A 202 -20.56 -15.01 19.45
CA ASP A 202 -19.60 -14.71 18.40
C ASP A 202 -18.94 -13.34 18.62
N PRO A 203 -17.63 -13.21 18.29
CA PRO A 203 -16.90 -11.96 18.44
C PRO A 203 -17.57 -10.80 17.70
N GLU A 204 -17.57 -9.61 18.31
CA GLU A 204 -18.05 -8.41 17.65
C GLU A 204 -17.07 -8.01 16.54
N GLN A 205 -17.48 -8.17 15.28
CA GLN A 205 -16.61 -7.91 14.14
C GLN A 205 -16.29 -6.41 13.98
N LEU A 206 -14.99 -6.08 13.99
CA LEU A 206 -14.48 -4.74 13.76
C LEU A 206 -14.22 -4.48 12.27
N VAL A 207 -13.61 -5.45 11.59
CA VAL A 207 -13.22 -5.34 10.17
C VAL A 207 -13.08 -6.72 9.55
N SER A 208 -13.28 -6.81 8.24
CA SER A 208 -13.12 -8.04 7.46
C SER A 208 -12.41 -7.76 6.14
N TRP A 209 -11.58 -8.71 5.71
CA TRP A 209 -10.85 -8.71 4.46
C TRP A 209 -11.20 -9.97 3.67
N ASN A 210 -11.61 -9.79 2.41
CA ASN A 210 -11.67 -10.89 1.45
C ASN A 210 -10.27 -11.05 0.82
N VAL A 211 -9.70 -12.24 0.92
CA VAL A 211 -8.32 -12.51 0.48
C VAL A 211 -8.28 -13.58 -0.62
N PHE A 212 -7.27 -13.47 -1.48
CA PHE A 212 -6.95 -14.44 -2.53
C PHE A 212 -5.46 -14.73 -2.46
N LEU A 213 -5.08 -15.70 -1.63
CA LEU A 213 -3.68 -15.98 -1.26
C LEU A 213 -2.97 -16.92 -2.25
N GLY A 214 -3.69 -17.48 -3.24
CA GLY A 214 -3.12 -18.43 -4.19
C GLY A 214 -2.61 -19.69 -3.49
N LEU A 215 -1.29 -19.92 -3.55
CA LEU A 215 -0.61 -21.05 -2.90
C LEU A 215 0.00 -20.69 -1.53
N SER A 216 -0.13 -19.44 -1.09
CA SER A 216 0.41 -19.01 0.22
C SER A 216 -0.47 -19.52 1.36
N SER A 217 0.16 -20.04 2.41
CA SER A 217 -0.53 -20.51 3.61
C SER A 217 -0.95 -19.35 4.51
N TYR A 218 -2.14 -19.44 5.12
CA TYR A 218 -2.60 -18.49 6.14
C TYR A 218 -1.67 -18.43 7.35
N VAL A 219 -1.01 -19.54 7.70
CA VAL A 219 0.03 -19.60 8.74
C VAL A 219 1.19 -18.65 8.45
N GLU A 220 1.51 -18.42 7.18
CA GLU A 220 2.57 -17.48 6.78
C GLU A 220 2.08 -16.03 6.63
N VAL A 221 0.81 -15.84 6.26
CA VAL A 221 0.24 -14.53 5.94
C VAL A 221 -0.26 -13.81 7.19
N VAL A 222 -0.92 -14.51 8.10
CA VAL A 222 -1.52 -13.92 9.31
C VAL A 222 -0.46 -13.22 10.18
N PRO A 223 0.71 -13.83 10.49
CA PRO A 223 1.74 -13.14 11.27
C PRO A 223 2.27 -11.86 10.60
N LYS A 224 2.23 -11.77 9.26
CA LYS A 224 2.64 -10.57 8.52
C LYS A 224 1.57 -9.49 8.57
N MET A 225 0.30 -9.85 8.48
CA MET A 225 -0.83 -8.91 8.59
C MET A 225 -0.94 -8.29 10.00
N PHE A 226 -0.57 -9.06 11.03
CA PHE A 226 -0.65 -8.65 12.42
C PHE A 226 0.73 -8.60 13.08
N ALA A 227 1.74 -8.07 12.38
CA ALA A 227 3.13 -8.03 12.86
C ALA A 227 3.32 -7.31 14.21
N TRP A 228 2.35 -6.48 14.63
CA TRP A 228 2.30 -5.79 15.91
C TRP A 228 1.78 -6.63 17.08
N ALA A 229 1.31 -7.86 16.82
CA ALA A 229 0.79 -8.79 17.79
C ALA A 229 1.49 -10.16 17.70
N ASN A 230 1.49 -10.91 18.79
CA ASN A 230 1.67 -12.35 18.75
C ASN A 230 0.32 -12.97 18.41
N VAL A 231 0.35 -14.02 17.60
CA VAL A 231 -0.82 -14.77 17.17
C VAL A 231 -0.77 -16.14 17.83
N GLY A 232 -1.80 -16.45 18.62
CA GLY A 232 -1.96 -17.74 19.30
C GLY A 232 -3.30 -18.38 18.96
N GLN A 233 -3.47 -19.66 19.32
CA GLN A 233 -4.78 -20.29 19.26
C GLN A 233 -5.69 -19.72 20.35
N HIS A 234 -6.96 -19.49 20.01
CA HIS A 234 -7.99 -19.12 20.98
C HIS A 234 -8.44 -20.36 21.76
N ALA A 235 -7.81 -20.62 22.91
CA ALA A 235 -7.86 -21.89 23.64
C ALA A 235 -9.28 -22.44 23.81
N GLU A 236 -10.23 -21.60 24.21
CA GLU A 236 -11.62 -21.98 24.47
C GLU A 236 -12.32 -22.51 23.22
N THR A 237 -11.99 -21.98 22.04
CA THR A 237 -12.56 -22.49 20.79
C THR A 237 -12.02 -23.87 20.46
N TYR A 238 -10.72 -24.08 20.61
CA TYR A 238 -10.10 -25.37 20.28
C TYR A 238 -10.38 -26.46 21.31
N ASP A 239 -10.51 -26.09 22.59
CA ASP A 239 -10.85 -27.01 23.68
C ASP A 239 -12.29 -27.52 23.57
N ASN A 240 -13.21 -26.69 23.06
CA ASN A 240 -14.61 -27.05 22.87
C ASN A 240 -14.93 -27.57 21.46
N ALA A 241 -13.96 -27.58 20.54
CA ALA A 241 -14.16 -28.03 19.18
C ALA A 241 -14.36 -29.55 19.11
N ASP A 242 -15.36 -29.95 18.33
CA ASP A 242 -15.57 -31.35 17.97
C ASP A 242 -14.82 -31.67 16.68
N TYR A 243 -13.81 -32.52 16.79
CA TYR A 243 -12.95 -32.94 15.68
C TYR A 243 -13.31 -34.33 15.14
N SER A 244 -14.44 -34.90 15.57
CA SER A 244 -14.87 -36.23 15.11
C SER A 244 -15.07 -36.31 13.60
N ASP A 245 -15.46 -35.20 12.97
CA ASP A 245 -15.66 -35.08 11.52
C ASP A 245 -14.41 -34.57 10.78
N TYR A 246 -13.27 -34.40 11.47
CA TYR A 246 -12.06 -33.85 10.88
C TYR A 246 -11.29 -34.90 10.06
N PRO A 247 -10.87 -34.62 8.81
CA PRO A 247 -10.28 -35.64 7.92
C PRO A 247 -8.83 -36.03 8.27
N TYR A 248 -8.20 -35.37 9.25
CA TYR A 248 -6.81 -35.59 9.67
C TYR A 248 -6.75 -35.98 11.16
N ASP A 249 -5.85 -36.90 11.50
CA ASP A 249 -5.59 -37.29 12.89
C ASP A 249 -4.92 -36.15 13.68
N ARG A 250 -5.22 -36.08 14.98
CA ARG A 250 -4.75 -35.02 15.90
C ARG A 250 -3.23 -34.86 15.94
N ASP A 251 -2.49 -35.93 15.67
CA ASP A 251 -1.03 -35.99 15.72
C ASP A 251 -0.36 -35.34 14.48
N ASP A 252 -1.14 -35.07 13.41
CA ASP A 252 -0.66 -34.40 12.19
C ASP A 252 -0.85 -32.87 12.23
N TRP A 253 -1.43 -32.34 13.31
CA TRP A 253 -1.72 -30.91 13.43
C TRP A 253 -0.45 -30.12 13.72
N GLY A 254 -0.14 -29.14 12.86
CA GLY A 254 0.91 -28.16 13.12
C GLY A 254 0.57 -27.22 14.28
N ALA A 255 1.42 -26.21 14.52
CA ALA A 255 1.20 -25.23 15.60
C ALA A 255 -0.09 -24.39 15.41
N LEU A 256 -0.58 -24.26 14.18
CA LEU A 256 -1.86 -23.65 13.84
C LEU A 256 -2.62 -24.65 12.98
N HIS A 257 -3.78 -25.09 13.47
CA HIS A 257 -4.71 -25.98 12.79
C HIS A 257 -6.12 -25.38 12.90
N PRO A 258 -7.04 -25.74 12.01
CA PRO A 258 -8.42 -25.24 12.06
C PRO A 258 -9.23 -25.97 13.12
N TYR A 259 -10.20 -25.27 13.73
CA TYR A 259 -11.09 -25.84 14.75
C TYR A 259 -12.35 -26.47 14.15
N MET A 260 -12.64 -26.20 12.87
CA MET A 260 -13.81 -26.74 12.16
C MET A 260 -13.52 -26.84 10.67
N ASN A 261 -13.96 -27.93 10.04
CA ASN A 261 -13.98 -28.08 8.58
C ASN A 261 -15.29 -28.76 8.15
N PRO A 262 -16.37 -27.99 7.98
CA PRO A 262 -17.62 -28.57 7.51
C PRO A 262 -17.45 -29.08 6.07
N SER A 263 -17.79 -30.36 5.87
CA SER A 263 -17.84 -31.03 4.56
C SER A 263 -16.51 -31.13 3.80
N GLY A 264 -15.37 -30.87 4.44
CA GLY A 264 -14.06 -30.92 3.76
C GLY A 264 -13.80 -29.76 2.80
N GLU A 265 -14.60 -28.69 2.85
CA GLU A 265 -14.56 -27.59 1.86
C GLU A 265 -13.94 -26.28 2.37
N VAL A 266 -14.16 -25.96 3.64
CA VAL A 266 -13.72 -24.69 4.24
C VAL A 266 -13.10 -24.96 5.60
N ASP A 267 -11.87 -24.49 5.81
CA ASP A 267 -11.21 -24.52 7.10
C ASP A 267 -11.48 -23.23 7.88
N PHE A 268 -11.91 -23.40 9.14
CA PHE A 268 -12.15 -22.29 10.06
C PHE A 268 -11.08 -22.25 11.14
N TYR A 269 -10.47 -21.08 11.32
CA TYR A 269 -9.51 -20.82 12.38
C TYR A 269 -10.01 -19.66 13.24
N ARG A 270 -9.86 -19.76 14.56
CA ARG A 270 -9.96 -18.62 15.46
C ARG A 270 -8.63 -18.43 16.15
N LEU A 271 -8.06 -17.24 16.11
CA LEU A 271 -6.75 -16.95 16.69
C LEU A 271 -6.85 -15.76 17.62
N GLU A 272 -6.14 -15.81 18.74
CA GLU A 272 -6.07 -14.73 19.71
C GLU A 272 -4.86 -13.84 19.43
N LEU A 273 -5.07 -12.53 19.50
CA LEU A 273 -4.02 -11.52 19.38
C LEU A 273 -3.60 -11.01 20.75
N THR A 274 -2.29 -11.08 21.02
CA THR A 274 -1.70 -10.41 22.18
C THR A 274 -0.65 -9.40 21.73
N LEU A 275 -0.59 -8.23 22.36
CA LEU A 275 0.35 -7.19 21.94
C LEU A 275 1.80 -7.70 22.09
N ASN A 276 2.63 -7.54 21.05
CA ASN A 276 4.03 -7.93 21.11
C ASN A 276 4.95 -6.73 21.42
N GLU A 277 6.26 -6.95 21.42
CA GLU A 277 7.24 -5.88 21.71
C GLU A 277 7.21 -4.76 20.66
N LEU A 278 7.01 -5.09 19.39
CA LEU A 278 6.89 -4.12 18.31
C LEU A 278 5.66 -3.22 18.51
N GLY A 279 4.49 -3.81 18.77
CA GLY A 279 3.26 -3.06 19.01
C GLY A 279 3.39 -2.14 20.24
N ARG A 280 3.96 -2.63 21.35
CA ARG A 280 4.23 -1.83 22.55
C ARG A 280 5.17 -0.66 22.25
N ALA A 281 6.28 -0.91 21.57
CA ALA A 281 7.25 0.13 21.23
C ALA A 281 6.66 1.17 20.26
N PHE A 282 5.88 0.72 19.29
CA PHE A 282 5.23 1.59 18.32
C PHE A 282 4.26 2.57 19.00
N LEU A 283 3.45 2.12 19.98
CA LEU A 283 2.56 3.02 20.72
C LEU A 283 3.31 4.15 21.44
N LEU A 284 4.51 3.88 21.97
CA LEU A 284 5.37 4.91 22.58
C LEU A 284 5.89 5.90 21.53
N VAL A 285 6.35 5.39 20.38
CA VAL A 285 6.84 6.22 19.27
C VAL A 285 5.70 7.09 18.71
N ASP A 286 4.52 6.52 18.52
CA ASP A 286 3.34 7.21 18.02
C ASP A 286 2.86 8.31 18.99
N GLN A 287 2.89 8.04 20.31
CA GLN A 287 2.59 9.05 21.31
C GLN A 287 3.59 10.21 21.25
N PHE A 288 4.89 9.91 21.17
CA PHE A 288 5.91 10.94 21.00
C PHE A 288 5.72 11.73 19.70
N ALA A 289 5.41 11.06 18.59
CA ALA A 289 5.20 11.71 17.30
C ALA A 289 3.94 12.60 17.27
N SER A 290 2.89 12.21 17.99
CA SER A 290 1.59 12.90 17.99
C SER A 290 1.53 14.05 19.01
N GLU A 291 2.10 13.84 20.20
CA GLU A 291 1.91 14.70 21.38
C GLU A 291 3.23 15.16 22.00
N GLY A 292 4.37 14.64 21.52
CA GLY A 292 5.68 14.93 22.09
C GLY A 292 6.14 16.37 21.83
N PRO A 293 6.99 16.91 22.72
CA PRO A 293 7.54 18.24 22.53
C PRO A 293 8.38 18.29 21.25
N ARG A 294 8.18 19.35 20.46
CA ARG A 294 8.96 19.62 19.26
C ARG A 294 10.44 19.67 19.64
N GLN A 295 11.23 18.80 19.03
CA GLN A 295 12.65 18.73 19.32
C GLN A 295 13.33 20.02 18.83
N LEU A 296 14.32 20.50 19.60
CA LEU A 296 15.09 21.72 19.30
C LEU A 296 16.20 21.50 18.26
N THR A 297 16.17 20.38 17.55
CA THR A 297 17.13 20.05 16.50
C THR A 297 16.78 20.85 15.25
N ALA A 298 17.65 21.83 14.95
CA ALA A 298 17.71 22.61 13.73
C ALA A 298 18.07 21.75 12.51
#